data_AF-A0A2V7EQE4-F1
#
_entry.id   AF-A0A2V7EQE4-F1
#
_cell.length_a   1.000
_cell.length_b   1.000
_cell.length_c   1.000
_cell.angle_alpha   90.00
_cell.angle_beta   90.00
_cell.angle_gamma   90.00
#
_symmetry.space_group_name_H-M   'P 1'
#
loop_
_entity.id
_entity.type
_entity.pdbx_description
1 polymer ?
#
loop_
_entity_poly.entity_id
_entity_poly.type
_entity_poly.pdbx_seq_one_letter_code
_entity_poly.pdbx_strand_id
1 'polypeptide(L)'
;MTGWLGRRALRTIHEFRTRLARYHLQQRTLAKAMLVDDPVVRAAALHHAREHGLTDAQVRARVARYVDEIVPQLNVLSYYKLGYNVAKVVLNLLYRVTVDYQDERALERIPKKDVVVYVMNHRSNVDYVVVAYVLAYGAHLSYAVGEWARVWPLEYVFKSFGSYFVRRGFREPLYHAVLERYVQLITKNGVTQGFFPEGRLARDGRLGPPKVGLLDYICRTLRDPEFTRDIWFVPVAINFDRVLEDRALIRELVDEQDRPARVSQAWTVVSYVASNLLRLLTGRLQRYGRAAANFGTPLSLRHWLAAAQPQLLELAKAARLAGLQQLAEELMRRIGAIIPVTPVPLAAAALLSFERSVIPRGALLERMDQLRDRLHDVNAKVVRGDARILDVWDRAWRMLRLRRLVVADGDSLVVLPGGRPLLEFYANSIAHLLPIRGPRTPFHKQHETDPGLPRLRRSP
;
A
#
# COMPACT_ATOMS: atom_id res chain seq x y z
N MET A 1 -32.78 -0.33 5.27
CA MET A 1 -32.31 -1.65 5.75
C MET A 1 -33.42 -2.33 6.55
N THR A 2 -34.44 -2.84 5.87
CA THR A 2 -35.50 -3.64 6.49
C THR A 2 -35.28 -5.11 6.11
N GLY A 3 -35.54 -6.04 7.03
CA GLY A 3 -35.36 -7.48 6.82
C GLY A 3 -34.14 -8.13 7.51
N TRP A 4 -34.02 -9.46 7.39
CA TRP A 4 -33.03 -10.30 8.09
C TRP A 4 -31.57 -9.92 7.78
N LEU A 5 -31.25 -9.65 6.50
CA LEU A 5 -29.93 -9.20 6.07
C LEU A 5 -29.54 -7.85 6.68
N GLY A 6 -30.49 -6.91 6.78
CA GLY A 6 -30.27 -5.61 7.43
C GLY A 6 -29.94 -5.75 8.91
N ARG A 7 -30.69 -6.59 9.65
CA ARG A 7 -30.41 -6.88 11.07
C ARG A 7 -29.06 -7.58 11.27
N ARG A 8 -28.62 -8.42 10.33
CA ARG A 8 -27.32 -9.11 10.39
C ARG A 8 -26.16 -8.15 10.10
N ALA A 9 -26.33 -7.21 9.17
CA ALA A 9 -25.36 -6.16 8.89
C ALA A 9 -25.18 -5.21 10.09
N LEU A 10 -26.27 -4.77 10.73
CA LEU A 10 -26.20 -3.95 11.95
C LEU A 10 -25.50 -4.68 13.11
N ARG A 11 -25.81 -5.97 13.32
CA ARG A 11 -25.09 -6.81 14.30
C ARG A 11 -23.60 -6.91 13.99
N THR A 12 -23.23 -7.04 12.72
CA THR A 12 -21.83 -7.14 12.30
C THR A 12 -21.07 -5.82 12.54
N ILE A 13 -21.70 -4.66 12.28
CA ILE A 13 -21.11 -3.35 12.60
C ILE A 13 -20.82 -3.22 14.10
N HIS A 14 -21.77 -3.67 14.93
CA HIS A 14 -21.59 -3.67 16.38
C HIS A 14 -20.48 -4.64 16.84
N GLU A 15 -20.47 -5.86 16.29
CA GLU A 15 -19.48 -6.91 16.59
C GLU A 15 -18.04 -6.47 16.30
N PHE A 16 -17.82 -5.78 15.18
CA PHE A 16 -16.50 -5.27 14.83
C PHE A 16 -16.18 -3.92 15.50
N ARG A 17 -17.09 -3.37 16.31
CA ARG A 17 -17.01 -2.01 16.89
C ARG A 17 -16.70 -0.96 15.81
N THR A 18 -17.14 -1.21 14.58
CA THR A 18 -16.67 -0.45 13.43
C THR A 18 -17.44 0.82 13.27
N ARG A 19 -16.68 1.86 12.93
CA ARG A 19 -17.25 3.11 12.55
C ARG A 19 -17.59 3.11 11.07
N LEU A 20 -18.83 2.77 10.77
CA LEU A 20 -19.37 2.98 9.43
C LEU A 20 -19.95 4.39 9.35
N ALA A 21 -19.48 5.20 8.41
CA ALA A 21 -20.18 6.43 8.06
C ALA A 21 -21.63 6.08 7.66
N ARG A 22 -22.63 6.84 8.14
CA ARG A 22 -24.05 6.59 7.79
C ARG A 22 -24.27 6.56 6.27
N TYR A 23 -23.45 7.32 5.53
CA TYR A 23 -23.39 7.35 4.08
C TYR A 23 -23.14 5.98 3.41
N HIS A 24 -22.41 5.08 4.08
CA HIS A 24 -22.20 3.72 3.56
C HIS A 24 -23.45 2.83 3.65
N LEU A 25 -24.46 3.22 4.44
CA LEU A 25 -25.70 2.47 4.64
C LEU A 25 -26.85 2.96 3.76
N GLN A 26 -26.74 4.14 3.13
CA GLN A 26 -27.82 4.74 2.35
C GLN A 26 -27.32 5.37 1.04
N GLN A 27 -27.75 4.73 -0.05
CA GLN A 27 -28.02 5.28 -1.39
C GLN A 27 -26.79 5.56 -2.30
N ARG A 28 -26.16 4.50 -2.83
CA ARG A 28 -25.35 4.57 -4.08
C ARG A 28 -26.08 5.39 -5.15
N THR A 29 -27.39 5.20 -5.29
CA THR A 29 -28.22 5.96 -6.23
C THR A 29 -28.21 7.46 -5.93
N LEU A 30 -28.30 7.86 -4.67
CA LEU A 30 -28.21 9.26 -4.26
C LEU A 30 -26.82 9.82 -4.48
N ALA A 31 -25.77 9.07 -4.10
CA ALA A 31 -24.39 9.48 -4.36
C ALA A 31 -24.15 9.75 -5.85
N LYS A 32 -24.65 8.86 -6.71
CA LYS A 32 -24.58 9.03 -8.16
C LYS A 32 -25.38 10.24 -8.65
N ALA A 33 -26.62 10.40 -8.18
CA ALA A 33 -27.46 11.53 -8.54
C ALA A 33 -26.82 12.87 -8.12
N MET A 34 -26.35 12.96 -6.87
CA MET A 34 -25.64 14.13 -6.35
C MET A 34 -24.41 14.49 -7.18
N LEU A 35 -23.67 13.51 -7.71
CA LEU A 35 -22.51 13.77 -8.57
C LEU A 35 -22.89 14.22 -9.97
N VAL A 36 -23.94 13.63 -10.55
CA VAL A 36 -24.42 14.03 -11.89
C VAL A 36 -24.97 15.45 -11.85
N ASP A 37 -25.68 15.81 -10.78
CA ASP A 37 -26.29 17.13 -10.61
C ASP A 37 -25.34 18.18 -10.01
N ASP A 38 -24.12 17.79 -9.63
CA ASP A 38 -23.14 18.68 -9.02
C ASP A 38 -22.77 19.83 -9.98
N PRO A 39 -22.82 21.10 -9.52
CA PRO A 39 -22.51 22.25 -10.38
C PRO A 39 -21.13 22.21 -11.02
N VAL A 40 -20.11 21.69 -10.32
CA VAL A 40 -18.73 21.59 -10.85
C VAL A 40 -18.66 20.52 -11.94
N VAL A 41 -19.33 19.38 -11.73
CA VAL A 41 -19.42 18.31 -12.75
C VAL A 41 -20.19 18.79 -13.97
N ARG A 42 -21.32 19.48 -13.78
CA ARG A 42 -22.12 20.07 -14.88
C ARG A 42 -21.33 21.10 -15.68
N ALA A 43 -20.59 21.99 -15.01
CA ALA A 43 -19.74 22.96 -15.69
C ALA A 43 -18.61 22.29 -16.49
N ALA A 44 -17.94 21.28 -15.90
CA ALA A 44 -16.91 20.51 -16.59
C ALA A 44 -17.49 19.73 -17.79
N ALA A 45 -18.71 19.19 -17.65
CA ALA A 45 -19.42 18.51 -18.72
C ALA A 45 -19.73 19.46 -19.89
N LEU A 46 -20.24 20.65 -19.61
CA LEU A 46 -20.51 21.67 -20.64
C LEU A 46 -19.22 22.11 -21.35
N HIS A 47 -18.13 22.30 -20.63
CA HIS A 47 -16.84 22.63 -21.22
C HIS A 47 -16.33 21.50 -22.14
N HIS A 48 -16.39 20.26 -21.66
CA HIS A 48 -16.00 19.08 -22.44
C HIS A 48 -16.86 18.90 -23.69
N ALA A 49 -18.17 19.15 -23.60
CA ALA A 49 -19.10 19.10 -24.73
C ALA A 49 -18.69 20.08 -25.83
N ARG A 50 -18.37 21.31 -25.46
CA ARG A 50 -17.95 22.37 -26.39
C ARG A 50 -16.60 22.07 -27.03
N GLU A 51 -15.63 21.64 -26.23
CA GLU A 51 -14.26 21.33 -26.68
C GLU A 51 -14.24 20.17 -27.68
N HIS A 52 -15.10 19.16 -27.49
CA HIS A 52 -15.09 17.93 -28.28
C HIS A 52 -16.26 17.83 -29.28
N GLY A 53 -17.08 18.89 -29.43
CA GLY A 53 -18.24 18.90 -30.32
C GLY A 53 -19.29 17.83 -30.00
N LEU A 54 -19.43 17.46 -28.73
CA LEU A 54 -20.33 16.38 -28.30
C LEU A 54 -21.73 16.91 -28.00
N THR A 55 -22.74 16.09 -28.29
CA THR A 55 -24.10 16.38 -27.86
C THR A 55 -24.24 16.23 -26.35
N ASP A 56 -25.23 16.93 -25.79
CA ASP A 56 -25.58 16.85 -24.38
C ASP A 56 -25.87 15.40 -23.93
N ALA A 57 -26.50 14.58 -24.78
CA ALA A 57 -26.71 13.15 -24.52
C ALA A 57 -25.39 12.36 -24.43
N GLN A 58 -24.44 12.61 -25.33
CA GLN A 58 -23.14 11.93 -25.34
C GLN A 58 -22.31 12.28 -24.08
N VAL A 59 -22.33 13.54 -23.67
CA VAL A 59 -21.60 13.97 -22.47
C VAL A 59 -22.24 13.44 -21.19
N ARG A 60 -23.58 13.44 -21.08
CA ARG A 60 -24.26 12.79 -19.95
C ARG A 60 -23.91 11.30 -19.84
N ALA A 61 -23.88 10.59 -20.98
CA ALA A 61 -23.45 9.19 -21.00
C ALA A 61 -21.97 9.02 -20.59
N ARG A 62 -21.09 9.98 -20.91
CA ARG A 62 -19.70 10.00 -20.44
C ARG A 62 -19.62 10.21 -18.92
N VAL A 63 -20.35 11.17 -18.37
CA VAL A 63 -20.43 11.42 -16.92
C VAL A 63 -20.95 10.19 -16.19
N ALA A 64 -22.04 9.59 -16.66
CA ALA A 64 -22.62 8.38 -16.06
C ALA A 64 -21.60 7.23 -16.01
N ARG A 65 -20.82 7.02 -17.08
CA ARG A 65 -19.74 6.01 -17.10
C ARG A 65 -18.65 6.29 -16.06
N TYR A 66 -18.26 7.56 -15.88
CA TYR A 66 -17.27 7.92 -14.85
C TYR A 66 -17.81 7.74 -13.44
N VAL A 67 -19.06 8.14 -13.21
CA VAL A 67 -19.74 7.92 -11.95
C VAL A 67 -19.86 6.42 -11.63
N ASP A 68 -20.21 5.58 -12.60
CA ASP A 68 -20.30 4.12 -12.43
C ASP A 68 -18.96 3.45 -12.18
N GLU A 69 -17.90 3.98 -12.80
CA GLU A 69 -16.54 3.53 -12.60
C GLU A 69 -16.02 3.86 -11.20
N ILE A 70 -16.20 5.10 -10.75
CA ILE A 70 -15.64 5.63 -9.52
C ILE A 70 -16.45 5.18 -8.30
N VAL A 71 -17.78 5.30 -8.35
CA VAL A 71 -18.63 5.08 -7.18
C VAL A 71 -18.72 3.57 -6.89
N PRO A 72 -18.36 3.11 -5.68
CA PRO A 72 -18.45 1.72 -5.27
C PRO A 72 -19.86 1.32 -4.83
N GLN A 73 -20.03 0.05 -4.47
CA GLN A 73 -21.26 -0.46 -3.87
C GLN A 73 -20.88 -1.24 -2.61
N LEU A 74 -20.71 -0.54 -1.48
CA LEU A 74 -20.35 -1.23 -0.25
C LEU A 74 -21.42 -2.25 0.13
N ASN A 75 -20.99 -3.49 0.34
CA ASN A 75 -21.77 -4.52 0.99
C ASN A 75 -21.08 -4.89 2.31
N VAL A 76 -21.68 -4.45 3.42
CA VAL A 76 -21.16 -4.65 4.78
C VAL A 76 -20.92 -6.13 5.10
N LEU A 77 -21.81 -7.03 4.65
CA LEU A 77 -21.66 -8.47 4.89
C LEU A 77 -20.52 -9.04 4.03
N SER A 78 -20.43 -8.62 2.77
CA SER A 78 -19.30 -8.99 1.90
C SER A 78 -17.98 -8.55 2.50
N TYR A 79 -17.87 -7.32 3.03
CA TYR A 79 -16.66 -6.81 3.65
C TYR A 79 -16.29 -7.57 4.93
N TYR A 80 -17.20 -7.63 5.92
CA TYR A 80 -16.87 -8.12 7.26
C TYR A 80 -17.03 -9.62 7.47
N LYS A 81 -18.01 -10.27 6.83
CA LYS A 81 -18.25 -11.71 7.04
C LYS A 81 -17.55 -12.58 6.02
N LEU A 82 -17.36 -12.11 4.79
CA LEU A 82 -16.62 -12.84 3.77
C LEU A 82 -15.18 -12.32 3.66
N GLY A 83 -15.01 -11.06 3.30
CA GLY A 83 -13.72 -10.44 3.00
C GLY A 83 -12.74 -10.54 4.17
N TYR A 84 -13.14 -10.11 5.36
CA TYR A 84 -12.29 -10.20 6.55
C TYR A 84 -11.92 -11.65 6.92
N ASN A 85 -12.87 -12.60 6.85
CA ASN A 85 -12.57 -14.00 7.18
C ASN A 85 -11.61 -14.62 6.16
N VAL A 86 -11.80 -14.35 4.87
CA VAL A 86 -10.87 -14.77 3.81
C VAL A 86 -9.49 -14.12 4.02
N ALA A 87 -9.45 -12.82 4.27
CA ALA A 87 -8.21 -12.09 4.55
C ALA A 87 -7.49 -12.67 5.77
N LYS A 88 -8.20 -12.94 6.87
CA LYS A 88 -7.67 -13.55 8.09
C LYS A 88 -7.08 -14.94 7.81
N VAL A 89 -7.78 -15.79 7.07
CA VAL A 89 -7.29 -17.13 6.74
C VAL A 89 -6.06 -17.02 5.84
N VAL A 90 -6.14 -16.31 4.72
CA VAL A 90 -5.06 -16.20 3.73
C VAL A 90 -3.83 -15.54 4.34
N LEU A 91 -3.97 -14.44 5.08
CA LEU A 91 -2.82 -13.77 5.70
C LEU A 91 -2.16 -14.62 6.78
N ASN A 92 -2.92 -15.27 7.67
CA ASN A 92 -2.32 -16.11 8.72
C ASN A 92 -1.75 -17.44 8.17
N LEU A 93 -2.23 -17.86 7.01
CA LEU A 93 -1.69 -18.99 6.27
C LEU A 93 -0.34 -18.63 5.61
N LEU A 94 -0.25 -17.46 4.98
CA LEU A 94 0.93 -17.04 4.23
C LEU A 94 1.96 -16.32 5.10
N TYR A 95 1.55 -15.56 6.10
CA TYR A 95 2.41 -14.67 6.88
C TYR A 95 2.16 -14.79 8.38
N ARG A 96 3.16 -14.38 9.16
CA ARG A 96 2.97 -13.99 10.56
C ARG A 96 2.78 -12.48 10.60
N VAL A 97 1.53 -12.03 10.75
CA VAL A 97 1.20 -10.60 10.81
C VAL A 97 1.67 -10.02 12.15
N THR A 98 2.33 -8.87 12.12
CA THR A 98 2.73 -8.11 13.32
C THR A 98 2.25 -6.67 13.14
N VAL A 99 1.65 -6.10 14.19
CA VAL A 99 1.15 -4.73 14.19
C VAL A 99 1.75 -4.01 15.38
N ASP A 100 2.22 -2.79 15.16
CA ASP A 100 2.74 -1.91 16.20
C ASP A 100 2.20 -0.48 16.01
N TYR A 101 2.23 0.31 17.09
CA TYR A 101 1.73 1.68 17.13
C TYR A 101 2.81 2.58 17.70
N GLN A 102 3.20 3.61 16.95
CA GLN A 102 4.16 4.61 17.44
C GLN A 102 3.57 5.44 18.57
N ASP A 103 2.30 5.85 18.42
CA ASP A 103 1.56 6.62 19.42
C ASP A 103 0.08 6.23 19.38
N GLU A 104 -0.25 5.15 20.09
CA GLU A 104 -1.63 4.65 20.21
C GLU A 104 -2.55 5.68 20.87
N ARG A 105 -2.04 6.42 21.86
CA ARG A 105 -2.82 7.45 22.56
C ARG A 105 -3.19 8.60 21.63
N ALA A 106 -2.31 9.03 20.74
CA ALA A 106 -2.64 10.06 19.75
C ALA A 106 -3.71 9.60 18.76
N LEU A 107 -3.73 8.31 18.38
CA LEU A 107 -4.78 7.74 17.54
C LEU A 107 -6.14 7.74 18.26
N GLU A 108 -6.17 7.36 19.54
CA GLU A 108 -7.40 7.36 20.34
C GLU A 108 -7.94 8.76 20.62
N ARG A 109 -7.06 9.77 20.64
CA ARG A 109 -7.42 11.19 20.85
C ARG A 109 -8.04 11.86 19.62
N ILE A 110 -8.01 11.23 18.45
CA ILE A 110 -8.64 11.79 17.25
C ILE A 110 -10.14 11.99 17.56
N PRO A 111 -10.67 13.22 17.48
CA PRO A 111 -12.06 13.49 17.80
C PRO A 111 -12.96 12.63 16.92
N LYS A 112 -13.93 11.95 17.53
CA LYS A 112 -14.83 11.09 16.77
C LYS A 112 -15.45 11.89 15.62
N LYS A 113 -15.98 13.10 15.79
CA LYS A 113 -16.61 13.82 14.66
C LYS A 113 -15.73 13.91 13.39
N ASP A 114 -14.41 13.99 13.52
CA ASP A 114 -13.45 14.23 12.44
C ASP A 114 -13.26 13.04 11.48
N VAL A 115 -12.62 13.33 10.34
CA VAL A 115 -12.37 12.37 9.26
C VAL A 115 -10.97 11.81 9.38
N VAL A 116 -10.83 10.48 9.28
CA VAL A 116 -9.52 9.81 9.30
C VAL A 116 -9.16 9.34 7.90
N VAL A 117 -7.94 9.66 7.48
CA VAL A 117 -7.35 9.26 6.20
C VAL A 117 -6.03 8.53 6.45
N TYR A 118 -5.99 7.24 6.19
CA TYR A 118 -4.76 6.44 6.27
C TYR A 118 -3.90 6.67 5.03
N VAL A 119 -2.64 7.05 5.24
CA VAL A 119 -1.66 7.33 4.17
C VAL A 119 -0.51 6.34 4.30
N MET A 120 -0.25 5.56 3.25
CA MET A 120 0.47 4.29 3.39
C MET A 120 1.46 4.07 2.26
N ASN A 121 2.64 3.52 2.53
CA ASN A 121 3.54 3.09 1.45
C ASN A 121 2.98 1.86 0.70
N HIS A 122 3.41 1.64 -0.54
CA HIS A 122 2.89 0.56 -1.39
C HIS A 122 4.00 -0.39 -1.87
N ARG A 123 4.02 -1.60 -1.31
CA ARG A 123 5.00 -2.65 -1.55
C ARG A 123 4.42 -3.85 -2.28
N SER A 124 3.17 -4.22 -1.99
CA SER A 124 2.51 -5.42 -2.52
C SER A 124 1.03 -5.19 -2.77
N ASN A 125 0.41 -5.96 -3.67
CA ASN A 125 -1.06 -5.95 -3.76
C ASN A 125 -1.71 -6.55 -2.49
N VAL A 126 -0.93 -7.27 -1.68
CA VAL A 126 -1.36 -7.77 -0.37
C VAL A 126 -1.51 -6.64 0.66
N ASP A 127 -0.97 -5.44 0.42
CA ASP A 127 -1.09 -4.29 1.33
C ASP A 127 -2.56 -3.97 1.66
N TYR A 128 -3.44 -3.97 0.65
CA TYR A 128 -4.89 -3.76 0.85
C TYR A 128 -5.48 -4.78 1.82
N VAL A 129 -5.02 -6.04 1.73
CA VAL A 129 -5.50 -7.14 2.56
C VAL A 129 -4.95 -7.01 3.98
N VAL A 130 -3.67 -6.68 4.13
CA VAL A 130 -3.02 -6.46 5.44
C VAL A 130 -3.73 -5.33 6.18
N VAL A 131 -3.90 -4.18 5.55
CA VAL A 131 -4.52 -3.03 6.21
C VAL A 131 -5.99 -3.29 6.51
N ALA A 132 -6.75 -3.90 5.58
CA ALA A 132 -8.13 -4.27 5.84
C ALA A 132 -8.25 -5.28 6.99
N TYR A 133 -7.33 -6.23 7.13
CA TYR A 133 -7.30 -7.19 8.23
C TYR A 133 -6.96 -6.52 9.57
N VAL A 134 -5.97 -5.63 9.57
CA VAL A 134 -5.49 -4.95 10.79
C VAL A 134 -6.50 -3.92 11.29
N LEU A 135 -7.16 -3.18 10.39
CA LEU A 135 -8.16 -2.16 10.72
C LEU A 135 -9.59 -2.70 10.80
N ALA A 136 -9.79 -4.00 10.55
CA ALA A 136 -11.12 -4.61 10.51
C ALA A 136 -11.95 -4.31 11.76
N TYR A 137 -11.31 -4.24 12.92
CA TYR A 137 -11.92 -3.78 14.16
C TYR A 137 -11.71 -2.28 14.33
N GLY A 138 -12.79 -1.53 14.52
CA GLY A 138 -12.75 -0.08 14.73
C GLY A 138 -13.04 0.77 13.49
N ALA A 139 -12.67 0.37 12.27
CA ALA A 139 -12.93 1.16 11.05
C ALA A 139 -13.27 0.32 9.81
N HIS A 140 -14.20 0.82 8.99
CA HIS A 140 -14.28 0.42 7.57
C HIS A 140 -13.37 1.35 6.77
N LEU A 141 -12.65 0.82 5.78
CA LEU A 141 -11.73 1.62 4.95
C LEU A 141 -12.16 1.63 3.48
N SER A 142 -12.41 2.84 2.96
CA SER A 142 -12.64 3.09 1.53
C SER A 142 -11.32 3.43 0.84
N TYR A 143 -10.86 2.55 -0.06
CA TYR A 143 -9.56 2.72 -0.72
C TYR A 143 -9.65 3.34 -2.11
N ALA A 144 -8.66 4.17 -2.46
CA ALA A 144 -8.34 4.46 -3.85
C ALA A 144 -7.60 3.26 -4.48
N VAL A 145 -8.23 2.59 -5.44
CA VAL A 145 -7.68 1.43 -6.15
C VAL A 145 -7.34 1.80 -7.59
N GLY A 146 -6.21 1.31 -8.10
CA GLY A 146 -5.81 1.55 -9.49
C GLY A 146 -6.65 0.79 -10.51
N GLU A 147 -6.64 1.25 -11.76
CA GLU A 147 -7.40 0.66 -12.86
C GLU A 147 -7.06 -0.81 -13.18
N TRP A 148 -5.89 -1.31 -12.75
CA TRP A 148 -5.47 -2.71 -12.92
C TRP A 148 -6.47 -3.71 -12.32
N ALA A 149 -7.18 -3.31 -11.27
CA ALA A 149 -8.16 -4.15 -10.60
C ALA A 149 -9.56 -4.10 -11.24
N ARG A 150 -9.72 -3.37 -12.36
CA ARG A 150 -10.97 -3.32 -13.16
C ARG A 150 -11.08 -4.51 -14.11
N VAL A 151 -10.87 -5.70 -13.57
CA VAL A 151 -11.03 -6.97 -14.27
C VAL A 151 -11.99 -7.85 -13.48
N TRP A 152 -12.81 -8.64 -14.17
CA TRP A 152 -13.67 -9.60 -13.48
C TRP A 152 -12.82 -10.76 -12.91
N PRO A 153 -13.07 -11.23 -11.68
CA PRO A 153 -14.10 -10.80 -10.71
C PRO A 153 -13.63 -9.70 -9.73
N LEU A 154 -12.36 -9.27 -9.83
CA LEU A 154 -11.70 -8.39 -8.88
C LEU A 154 -12.38 -7.02 -8.74
N GLU A 155 -12.93 -6.48 -9.82
CA GLU A 155 -13.67 -5.21 -9.80
C GLU A 155 -14.86 -5.28 -8.83
N TYR A 156 -15.64 -6.35 -8.89
CA TYR A 156 -16.81 -6.54 -8.05
C TYR A 156 -16.41 -6.68 -6.58
N VAL A 157 -15.32 -7.40 -6.31
CA VAL A 157 -14.81 -7.57 -4.94
C VAL A 157 -14.41 -6.22 -4.35
N PHE A 158 -13.59 -5.42 -5.04
CA PHE A 158 -13.16 -4.12 -4.53
C PHE A 158 -14.33 -3.12 -4.41
N LYS A 159 -15.25 -3.07 -5.38
CA LYS A 159 -16.46 -2.24 -5.26
C LYS A 159 -17.33 -2.67 -4.08
N SER A 160 -17.45 -3.98 -3.84
CA SER A 160 -18.20 -4.53 -2.70
C SER A 160 -17.59 -4.15 -1.36
N PHE A 161 -16.28 -3.88 -1.33
CA PHE A 161 -15.55 -3.44 -0.15
C PHE A 161 -15.56 -1.92 0.04
N GLY A 162 -16.21 -1.17 -0.86
CA GLY A 162 -16.28 0.28 -0.79
C GLY A 162 -15.09 1.00 -1.42
N SER A 163 -14.19 0.30 -2.13
CA SER A 163 -13.06 0.91 -2.81
C SER A 163 -13.45 1.59 -4.12
N TYR A 164 -12.94 2.79 -4.38
CA TYR A 164 -13.19 3.57 -5.59
C TYR A 164 -12.00 3.52 -6.54
N PHE A 165 -12.27 3.58 -7.85
CA PHE A 165 -11.24 3.43 -8.87
C PHE A 165 -10.65 4.77 -9.31
N VAL A 166 -9.32 4.79 -9.44
CA VAL A 166 -8.53 5.93 -9.92
C VAL A 166 -7.71 5.51 -11.14
N ARG A 167 -7.89 6.22 -12.25
CA ARG A 167 -7.09 6.05 -13.46
C ARG A 167 -5.75 6.77 -13.31
N ARG A 168 -4.67 6.09 -13.67
CA ARG A 168 -3.31 6.64 -13.57
C ARG A 168 -2.94 7.32 -14.89
N GLY A 169 -2.34 8.50 -14.82
CA GLY A 169 -1.90 9.24 -16.03
C GLY A 169 -3.03 9.74 -16.93
N PHE A 170 -4.30 9.51 -16.57
CA PHE A 170 -5.45 10.01 -17.32
C PHE A 170 -5.61 11.51 -17.08
N ARG A 171 -5.59 12.32 -18.13
CA ARG A 171 -5.53 13.80 -18.03
C ARG A 171 -6.83 14.52 -18.37
N GLU A 172 -7.93 13.81 -18.59
CA GLU A 172 -9.21 14.41 -18.97
C GLU A 172 -9.81 15.24 -17.81
N PRO A 173 -10.07 16.54 -17.98
CA PRO A 173 -10.59 17.40 -16.92
C PRO A 173 -11.95 16.94 -16.37
N LEU A 174 -12.84 16.45 -17.24
CA LEU A 174 -14.17 15.97 -16.84
C LEU A 174 -14.10 14.80 -15.85
N TYR A 175 -13.23 13.83 -16.10
CA TYR A 175 -13.00 12.71 -15.18
C TYR A 175 -12.52 13.18 -13.81
N HIS A 176 -11.56 14.11 -13.79
CA HIS A 176 -11.01 14.65 -12.54
C HIS A 176 -12.05 15.47 -11.76
N ALA A 177 -12.95 16.18 -12.44
CA ALA A 177 -14.07 16.86 -11.79
C ALA A 177 -15.00 15.85 -11.08
N VAL A 178 -15.38 14.75 -11.76
CA VAL A 178 -16.22 13.70 -11.14
C VAL A 178 -15.49 13.04 -9.95
N LEU A 179 -14.22 12.70 -10.12
CA LEU A 179 -13.42 12.07 -9.07
C LEU A 179 -13.23 12.99 -7.86
N GLU A 180 -12.89 14.27 -8.08
CA GLU A 180 -12.74 15.27 -7.02
C GLU A 180 -14.02 15.40 -6.20
N ARG A 181 -15.16 15.55 -6.88
CA ARG A 181 -16.46 15.71 -6.21
C ARG A 181 -16.88 14.47 -5.44
N TYR A 182 -16.57 13.28 -5.95
CA TYR A 182 -16.79 12.05 -5.19
C TYR A 182 -15.92 11.96 -3.93
N VAL A 183 -14.63 12.28 -4.04
CA VAL A 183 -13.70 12.28 -2.87
C VAL A 183 -14.16 13.29 -1.81
N GLN A 184 -14.58 14.48 -2.23
CA GLN A 184 -15.14 15.49 -1.33
C GLN A 184 -16.44 15.01 -0.70
N LEU A 185 -17.34 14.37 -1.46
CA LEU A 185 -18.59 13.82 -0.95
C LEU A 185 -18.34 12.79 0.15
N ILE A 186 -17.45 11.82 -0.05
CA ILE A 186 -17.16 10.81 0.98
C ILE A 186 -16.43 11.40 2.19
N THR A 187 -15.55 12.38 1.97
CA THR A 187 -14.86 13.12 3.05
C THR A 187 -15.87 13.88 3.92
N LYS A 188 -16.78 14.65 3.29
CA LYS A 188 -17.89 15.36 3.97
C LYS A 188 -18.87 14.46 4.70
N ASN A 189 -18.95 13.20 4.31
CA ASN A 189 -19.77 12.21 5.00
C ASN A 189 -19.01 11.45 6.10
N GLY A 190 -17.72 11.75 6.33
CA GLY A 190 -16.93 11.12 7.39
C GLY A 190 -16.54 9.69 7.08
N VAL A 191 -16.48 9.32 5.81
CA VAL A 191 -15.94 8.03 5.39
C VAL A 191 -14.45 8.00 5.72
N THR A 192 -14.03 6.97 6.45
CA THR A 192 -12.61 6.69 6.67
C THR A 192 -12.00 6.21 5.36
N GLN A 193 -10.93 6.87 4.94
CA GLN A 193 -10.32 6.69 3.62
C GLN A 193 -8.89 6.20 3.72
N GLY A 194 -8.42 5.51 2.69
CA GLY A 194 -7.05 5.01 2.61
C GLY A 194 -6.47 5.16 1.21
N PHE A 195 -5.24 5.65 1.10
CA PHE A 195 -4.56 5.71 -0.19
C PHE A 195 -3.05 5.55 -0.09
N PHE A 196 -2.46 5.21 -1.23
CA PHE A 196 -1.03 5.07 -1.42
C PHE A 196 -0.50 6.30 -2.17
N PRO A 197 0.21 7.24 -1.52
CA PRO A 197 0.65 8.48 -2.14
C PRO A 197 1.63 8.23 -3.29
N GLU A 198 2.40 7.14 -3.27
CA GLU A 198 3.30 6.75 -4.37
C GLU A 198 2.56 6.51 -5.69
N GLY A 199 1.28 6.10 -5.62
CA GLY A 199 0.43 5.83 -6.77
C GLY A 199 0.80 4.58 -7.57
N ARG A 200 1.86 3.84 -7.21
CA ARG A 200 2.30 2.58 -7.81
C ARG A 200 3.03 1.72 -6.78
N LEU A 201 3.22 0.44 -7.09
CA LEU A 201 4.07 -0.46 -6.31
C LEU A 201 5.55 -0.06 -6.46
N ALA A 202 6.31 -0.20 -5.37
CA ALA A 202 7.76 -0.04 -5.41
C ALA A 202 8.41 -1.16 -6.25
N ARG A 203 9.07 -0.81 -7.35
CA ARG A 203 9.70 -1.79 -8.25
C ARG A 203 11.08 -2.27 -7.78
N ASP A 204 11.84 -1.38 -7.14
CA ASP A 204 13.19 -1.60 -6.63
C ASP A 204 13.23 -1.76 -5.10
N GLY A 205 12.06 -1.74 -4.45
CA GLY A 205 11.95 -1.80 -3.00
C GLY A 205 12.24 -0.47 -2.28
N ARG A 206 12.49 0.66 -2.94
CA ARG A 206 12.64 1.98 -2.29
C ARG A 206 11.28 2.65 -2.10
N LEU A 207 11.18 3.62 -1.18
CA LEU A 207 10.01 4.49 -1.12
C LEU A 207 10.00 5.41 -2.36
N GLY A 208 8.90 5.42 -3.09
CA GLY A 208 8.71 6.28 -4.25
C GLY A 208 8.32 7.72 -3.87
N PRO A 209 8.46 8.68 -4.80
CA PRO A 209 8.00 10.04 -4.59
C PRO A 209 6.46 10.09 -4.53
N PRO A 210 5.87 10.92 -3.65
CA PRO A 210 4.43 11.01 -3.52
C PRO A 210 3.77 11.77 -4.69
N LYS A 211 2.48 11.52 -4.88
CA LYS A 211 1.59 12.22 -5.80
C LYS A 211 0.56 13.01 -5.02
N VAL A 212 0.41 14.29 -5.36
CA VAL A 212 -0.45 15.25 -4.63
C VAL A 212 -1.90 15.29 -5.12
N GLY A 213 -2.25 14.64 -6.24
CA GLY A 213 -3.57 14.81 -6.87
C GLY A 213 -4.75 14.43 -5.96
N LEU A 214 -4.71 13.23 -5.37
CA LEU A 214 -5.77 12.80 -4.44
C LEU A 214 -5.74 13.59 -3.12
N LEU A 215 -4.54 13.96 -2.67
CA LEU A 215 -4.34 14.80 -1.49
C LEU A 215 -5.02 16.17 -1.68
N ASP A 216 -4.90 16.78 -2.87
CA ASP A 216 -5.58 18.04 -3.22
C ASP A 216 -7.10 17.92 -3.08
N TYR A 217 -7.70 16.84 -3.60
CA TYR A 217 -9.14 16.61 -3.51
C TYR A 217 -9.64 16.50 -2.07
N ILE A 218 -8.90 15.76 -1.23
CA ILE A 218 -9.20 15.60 0.19
C ILE A 218 -9.08 16.93 0.91
N CYS A 219 -7.92 17.61 0.78
CA CYS A 219 -7.64 18.86 1.47
C CYS A 219 -8.62 19.98 1.11
N ARG A 220 -9.02 20.08 -0.16
CA ARG A 220 -10.00 21.07 -0.63
C ARG A 220 -11.39 20.90 0.00
N THR A 221 -11.69 19.77 0.62
CA THR A 221 -12.92 19.61 1.41
C THR A 221 -13.02 20.64 2.53
N LEU A 222 -11.90 21.10 3.10
CA LEU A 222 -11.88 22.15 4.14
C LEU A 222 -12.36 23.53 3.64
N ARG A 223 -12.42 23.75 2.32
CA ARG A 223 -12.95 25.00 1.74
C ARG A 223 -14.47 25.04 1.74
N ASP A 224 -15.13 23.92 2.02
CA ASP A 224 -16.57 23.91 2.14
C ASP A 224 -16.99 24.56 3.48
N PRO A 225 -17.80 25.64 3.45
CA PRO A 225 -18.23 26.32 4.67
C PRO A 225 -19.03 25.42 5.64
N GLU A 226 -19.72 24.40 5.13
CA GLU A 226 -20.49 23.44 5.94
C GLU A 226 -19.58 22.39 6.60
N PHE A 227 -18.33 22.25 6.14
CA PHE A 227 -17.38 21.30 6.70
C PHE A 227 -16.65 21.89 7.91
N THR A 228 -17.26 21.75 9.08
CA THR A 228 -16.74 22.24 10.37
C THR A 228 -15.75 21.29 11.07
N ARG A 229 -15.45 20.15 10.46
CA ARG A 229 -14.62 19.08 11.02
C ARG A 229 -13.16 19.22 10.62
N ASP A 230 -12.29 18.44 11.24
CA ASP A 230 -10.89 18.27 10.79
C ASP A 230 -10.70 16.99 9.96
N ILE A 231 -9.59 16.93 9.25
CA ILE A 231 -9.10 15.76 8.51
C ILE A 231 -7.76 15.36 9.12
N TRP A 232 -7.70 14.14 9.62
CA TRP A 232 -6.52 13.56 10.24
C TRP A 232 -5.86 12.57 9.28
N PHE A 233 -4.61 12.83 8.92
CA PHE A 233 -3.79 11.87 8.20
C PHE A 233 -3.09 10.94 9.18
N VAL A 234 -3.30 9.64 9.04
CA VAL A 234 -2.64 8.60 9.85
C VAL A 234 -1.59 7.90 8.98
N PRO A 235 -0.29 8.13 9.23
CA PRO A 235 0.77 7.40 8.54
C PRO A 235 0.69 5.90 8.87
N VAL A 236 0.78 5.03 7.86
CA VAL A 236 0.94 3.58 8.06
C VAL A 236 2.11 3.10 7.23
N ALA A 237 3.04 2.38 7.85
CA ALA A 237 4.14 1.77 7.13
C ALA A 237 4.05 0.25 7.14
N ILE A 238 4.22 -0.36 5.98
CA ILE A 238 4.09 -1.80 5.77
C ILE A 238 5.39 -2.33 5.17
N ASN A 239 5.87 -3.45 5.71
CA ASN A 239 7.03 -4.15 5.16
C ASN A 239 6.90 -5.68 5.31
N PHE A 240 7.65 -6.42 4.49
CA PHE A 240 7.52 -7.88 4.38
C PHE A 240 8.87 -8.58 4.37
N ASP A 241 8.90 -9.79 4.94
CA ASP A 241 9.99 -10.73 4.68
C ASP A 241 9.94 -11.32 3.26
N ARG A 242 8.75 -11.31 2.64
CA ARG A 242 8.58 -11.68 1.25
C ARG A 242 7.38 -10.97 0.60
N VAL A 243 7.65 -10.22 -0.45
CA VAL A 243 6.63 -9.67 -1.35
C VAL A 243 6.30 -10.72 -2.41
N LEU A 244 5.01 -10.92 -2.72
CA LEU A 244 4.57 -11.93 -3.68
C LEU A 244 4.96 -11.58 -5.12
N GLU A 245 4.94 -10.28 -5.43
CA GLU A 245 5.16 -9.72 -6.75
C GLU A 245 6.63 -9.35 -7.04
N ASP A 246 7.55 -9.55 -6.10
CA ASP A 246 8.91 -9.00 -6.19
C ASP A 246 9.66 -9.35 -7.49
N ARG A 247 9.57 -10.59 -7.97
CA ARG A 247 10.18 -11.01 -9.24
C ARG A 247 9.56 -10.33 -10.44
N ALA A 248 8.24 -10.10 -10.42
CA ALA A 248 7.55 -9.39 -11.50
C ALA A 248 7.91 -7.90 -11.48
N LEU A 249 7.94 -7.30 -10.28
CA LEU A 249 8.32 -5.91 -10.08
C LEU A 249 9.75 -5.61 -10.53
N ILE A 250 10.70 -6.51 -10.23
CA ILE A 250 12.09 -6.39 -10.70
C ILE A 250 12.18 -6.56 -12.21
N ARG A 251 11.43 -7.50 -12.81
CA ARG A 251 11.40 -7.64 -14.28
C ARG A 251 10.90 -6.38 -14.97
N GLU A 252 9.80 -5.80 -14.48
CA GLU A 252 9.28 -4.52 -14.97
C GLU A 252 10.23 -3.34 -14.76
N LEU A 253 11.18 -3.43 -13.82
CA LEU A 253 12.21 -2.41 -13.64
C LEU A 253 13.29 -2.50 -14.72
N VAL A 254 13.64 -3.73 -15.13
CA VAL A 254 14.67 -4.00 -16.15
C VAL A 254 14.12 -3.79 -17.55
N ASP A 255 12.88 -4.23 -17.80
CA ASP A 255 12.21 -4.07 -19.08
C ASP A 255 10.71 -3.75 -18.86
N GLU A 256 10.31 -2.52 -19.16
CA GLU A 256 8.90 -2.09 -19.05
C GLU A 256 8.00 -2.73 -20.12
N GLN A 257 8.58 -3.22 -21.23
CA GLN A 257 7.88 -3.82 -22.36
C GLN A 257 7.68 -5.33 -22.19
N ASP A 258 8.47 -5.99 -21.34
CA ASP A 258 8.29 -7.40 -20.95
C ASP A 258 7.13 -7.57 -19.94
N ARG A 259 5.95 -7.08 -20.33
CA ARG A 259 4.71 -7.41 -19.63
C ARG A 259 4.22 -8.76 -20.15
N PRO A 260 4.25 -9.83 -19.33
CA PRO A 260 3.71 -11.12 -19.76
C PRO A 260 2.26 -10.95 -20.21
N ALA A 261 1.88 -11.60 -21.31
CA ALA A 261 0.51 -11.56 -21.82
C ALA A 261 -0.51 -11.91 -20.71
N ARG A 262 -1.73 -11.33 -20.76
CA ARG A 262 -2.76 -11.53 -19.72
C ARG A 262 -3.02 -13.02 -19.41
N VAL A 263 -2.93 -13.87 -20.42
CA VAL A 263 -3.10 -15.32 -20.30
C VAL A 263 -1.96 -15.97 -19.50
N SER A 264 -0.70 -15.59 -19.74
CA SER A 264 0.43 -16.14 -18.98
C SER A 264 0.46 -15.63 -17.54
N GLN A 265 -0.01 -14.40 -17.29
CA GLN A 265 -0.25 -13.88 -15.94
C GLN A 265 -1.31 -14.69 -15.20
N ALA A 266 -2.46 -14.97 -15.84
CA ALA A 266 -3.53 -15.77 -15.26
C ALA A 266 -3.05 -17.20 -14.92
N TRP A 267 -2.33 -17.86 -15.84
CA TRP A 267 -1.74 -19.18 -15.59
C TRP A 267 -0.70 -19.17 -14.46
N THR A 268 0.09 -18.09 -14.34
CA THR A 268 1.04 -17.94 -13.22
C THR A 268 0.29 -17.85 -11.89
N VAL A 269 -0.80 -17.08 -11.83
CA VAL A 269 -1.63 -17.00 -10.62
C VAL A 269 -2.29 -18.34 -10.31
N VAL A 270 -2.89 -19.01 -11.30
CA VAL A 270 -3.54 -20.32 -11.12
C VAL A 270 -2.56 -21.38 -10.65
N SER A 271 -1.41 -21.51 -11.31
CA SER A 271 -0.36 -22.47 -10.90
C SER A 271 0.21 -22.14 -9.52
N TYR A 272 0.32 -20.86 -9.18
CA TYR A 272 0.73 -20.43 -7.85
C TYR A 272 -0.30 -20.79 -6.77
N VAL A 273 -1.58 -20.57 -7.02
CA VAL A 273 -2.67 -20.95 -6.10
C VAL A 273 -2.74 -22.48 -5.97
N ALA A 274 -2.71 -23.21 -7.09
CA ALA A 274 -2.75 -24.67 -7.11
C ALA A 274 -1.55 -25.28 -6.38
N SER A 275 -0.35 -24.78 -6.62
CA SER A 275 0.86 -25.26 -5.93
C SER A 275 0.84 -24.96 -4.43
N ASN A 276 0.31 -23.81 -4.00
CA ASN A 276 0.14 -23.51 -2.59
C ASN A 276 -0.97 -24.34 -1.94
N LEU A 277 -2.06 -24.63 -2.65
CA LEU A 277 -3.10 -25.55 -2.19
C LEU A 277 -2.55 -26.97 -2.03
N LEU A 278 -1.79 -27.46 -3.00
CA LEU A 278 -1.13 -28.77 -2.89
C LEU A 278 -0.15 -28.79 -1.72
N ARG A 279 0.65 -27.74 -1.52
CA ARG A 279 1.54 -27.61 -0.37
C ARG A 279 0.77 -27.56 0.95
N LEU A 280 -0.41 -26.94 0.97
CA LEU A 280 -1.28 -26.93 2.14
C LEU A 280 -1.79 -28.34 2.46
N LEU A 281 -2.36 -29.02 1.47
CA LEU A 281 -2.90 -30.37 1.61
C LEU A 281 -1.82 -31.40 1.99
N THR A 282 -0.59 -31.20 1.52
CA THR A 282 0.57 -32.05 1.85
C THR A 282 1.31 -31.64 3.13
N GLY A 283 0.83 -30.62 3.86
CA GLY A 283 1.49 -30.10 5.06
C GLY A 283 2.85 -29.43 4.82
N ARG A 284 3.23 -29.19 3.56
CA ARG A 284 4.51 -28.58 3.13
C ARG A 284 4.44 -27.07 2.97
N LEU A 285 3.31 -26.44 3.27
CA LEU A 285 3.17 -25.00 3.15
C LEU A 285 3.99 -24.29 4.23
N GLN A 286 5.04 -23.60 3.79
CA GLN A 286 5.82 -22.75 4.66
C GLN A 286 5.35 -21.30 4.54
N ARG A 287 5.16 -20.64 5.69
CA ARG A 287 4.88 -19.21 5.75
C ARG A 287 6.03 -18.42 5.12
N TYR A 288 5.66 -17.35 4.42
CA TYR A 288 6.52 -16.38 3.74
C TYR A 288 7.15 -15.35 4.68
N GLY A 289 7.37 -15.74 5.93
CA GLY A 289 7.90 -14.86 6.98
C GLY A 289 6.82 -13.92 7.53
N ARG A 290 7.19 -12.67 7.76
CA ARG A 290 6.32 -11.65 8.34
C ARG A 290 5.74 -10.69 7.31
N ALA A 291 4.53 -10.23 7.62
CA ALA A 291 3.98 -8.97 7.13
C ALA A 291 3.84 -8.08 8.38
N ALA A 292 4.57 -6.96 8.40
CA ALA A 292 4.57 -6.05 9.54
C ALA A 292 3.94 -4.72 9.13
N ALA A 293 3.11 -4.16 9.99
CA ALA A 293 2.48 -2.86 9.79
C ALA A 293 2.64 -2.00 11.05
N ASN A 294 3.06 -0.75 10.88
CA ASN A 294 3.21 0.20 11.97
C ASN A 294 2.35 1.44 11.72
N PHE A 295 1.62 1.89 12.73
CA PHE A 295 0.86 3.14 12.68
C PHE A 295 1.65 4.28 13.29
N GLY A 296 1.72 5.41 12.59
CA GLY A 296 2.44 6.60 13.01
C GLY A 296 1.58 7.60 13.74
N THR A 297 2.24 8.63 14.25
CA THR A 297 1.57 9.77 14.90
C THR A 297 0.67 10.51 13.89
N PRO A 298 -0.64 10.64 14.18
CA PRO A 298 -1.58 11.37 13.32
C PRO A 298 -1.19 12.82 13.08
N LEU A 299 -1.54 13.34 11.91
CA LEU A 299 -1.34 14.74 11.52
C LEU A 299 -2.71 15.38 11.26
N SER A 300 -3.04 16.43 12.03
CA SER A 300 -4.20 17.30 11.79
C SER A 300 -3.92 18.20 10.60
N LEU A 301 -4.79 18.18 9.58
CA LEU A 301 -4.65 19.03 8.41
C LEU A 301 -4.87 20.50 8.78
N ARG A 302 -5.86 20.82 9.62
CA ARG A 302 -6.07 22.21 10.07
C ARG A 302 -4.88 22.76 10.82
N HIS A 303 -4.30 21.99 11.74
CA HIS A 303 -3.10 22.39 12.47
C HIS A 303 -1.93 22.60 11.49
N TRP A 304 -1.68 21.65 10.59
CA TRP A 304 -0.59 21.77 9.62
C TRP A 304 -0.74 22.99 8.72
N LEU A 305 -1.96 23.27 8.22
CA LEU A 305 -2.23 24.47 7.43
C LEU A 305 -1.99 25.74 8.23
N ALA A 306 -2.49 25.81 9.47
CA ALA A 306 -2.30 26.99 10.33
C ALA A 306 -0.83 27.27 10.66
N ALA A 307 -0.02 26.22 10.84
CA ALA A 307 1.39 26.34 11.18
C ALA A 307 2.28 26.60 9.96
N ALA A 308 2.04 25.92 8.84
CA ALA A 308 2.94 25.92 7.69
C ALA A 308 2.46 26.85 6.57
N GLN A 309 1.18 26.80 6.18
CA GLN A 309 0.66 27.52 5.00
C GLN A 309 -0.85 27.85 5.10
N PRO A 310 -1.25 28.91 5.85
CA PRO A 310 -2.65 29.18 6.18
C PRO A 310 -3.58 29.42 4.98
N GLN A 311 -3.05 30.00 3.91
CA GLN A 311 -3.81 30.38 2.70
C GLN A 311 -3.65 29.37 1.55
N LEU A 312 -2.98 28.24 1.77
CA LEU A 312 -2.62 27.29 0.72
C LEU A 312 -3.83 26.86 -0.14
N LEU A 313 -4.98 26.61 0.49
CA LEU A 313 -6.17 26.12 -0.19
C LEU A 313 -6.84 27.16 -1.10
N GLU A 314 -6.56 28.45 -0.89
CA GLU A 314 -7.08 29.57 -1.70
C GLU A 314 -6.22 29.85 -2.94
N LEU A 315 -4.99 29.32 -2.98
CA LEU A 315 -4.10 29.50 -4.11
C LEU A 315 -4.63 28.81 -5.38
N ALA A 316 -4.23 29.36 -6.53
CA ALA A 316 -4.43 28.72 -7.83
C ALA A 316 -3.82 27.31 -7.84
N LYS A 317 -4.37 26.42 -8.67
CA LYS A 317 -4.05 24.98 -8.66
C LYS A 317 -2.54 24.71 -8.71
N ALA A 318 -1.80 25.36 -9.60
CA ALA A 318 -0.36 25.12 -9.74
C ALA A 318 0.42 25.42 -8.45
N ALA A 319 0.23 26.62 -7.87
CA ALA A 319 0.88 27.01 -6.61
C ALA A 319 0.40 26.14 -5.44
N ARG A 320 -0.88 25.80 -5.40
CA ARG A 320 -1.44 24.92 -4.36
C ARG A 320 -0.85 23.52 -4.39
N LEU A 321 -0.67 22.93 -5.57
CA LEU A 321 -0.04 21.61 -5.70
C LEU A 321 1.42 21.62 -5.23
N ALA A 322 2.16 22.72 -5.46
CA ALA A 322 3.51 22.89 -4.95
C ALA A 322 3.55 22.98 -3.41
N GLY A 323 2.61 23.69 -2.78
CA GLY A 323 2.51 23.70 -1.31
C GLY A 323 2.08 22.35 -0.72
N LEU A 324 1.13 21.66 -1.35
CA LEU A 324 0.70 20.31 -0.96
C LEU A 324 1.79 19.25 -1.15
N GLN A 325 2.77 19.50 -2.01
CA GLN A 325 3.95 18.63 -2.15
C GLN A 325 4.73 18.57 -0.82
N GLN A 326 4.83 19.66 -0.07
CA GLN A 326 5.47 19.67 1.26
C GLN A 326 4.70 18.83 2.27
N LEU A 327 3.36 18.89 2.28
CA LEU A 327 2.53 18.01 3.10
C LEU A 327 2.75 16.54 2.73
N ALA A 328 2.78 16.24 1.42
CA ALA A 328 2.99 14.89 0.94
C ALA A 328 4.37 14.35 1.33
N GLU A 329 5.41 15.17 1.27
CA GLU A 329 6.77 14.83 1.69
C GLU A 329 6.86 14.62 3.20
N GLU A 330 6.22 15.45 4.01
CA GLU A 330 6.15 15.25 5.47
C GLU A 330 5.43 13.94 5.82
N LEU A 331 4.34 13.61 5.12
CA LEU A 331 3.65 12.33 5.28
C LEU A 331 4.56 11.15 4.89
N MET A 332 5.28 11.25 3.77
CA MET A 332 6.24 10.23 3.34
C MET A 332 7.41 10.08 4.32
N ARG A 333 7.90 11.18 4.89
CA ARG A 333 8.95 11.17 5.93
C ARG A 333 8.46 10.45 7.19
N ARG A 334 7.23 10.74 7.65
CA ARG A 334 6.60 10.03 8.79
C ARG A 334 6.41 8.55 8.51
N ILE A 335 5.95 8.17 7.32
CA ILE A 335 5.83 6.77 6.89
C ILE A 335 7.21 6.10 6.88
N GLY A 336 8.20 6.75 6.27
CA GLY A 336 9.57 6.24 6.18
C GLY A 336 10.19 5.95 7.53
N ALA A 337 10.03 6.86 8.50
CA ALA A 337 10.56 6.74 9.85
C ALA A 337 10.01 5.53 10.63
N ILE A 338 8.80 5.07 10.30
CA ILE A 338 8.15 3.97 11.01
C ILE A 338 8.11 2.66 10.20
N ILE A 339 8.80 2.57 9.05
CA ILE A 339 8.88 1.33 8.28
C ILE A 339 9.42 0.20 9.17
N PRO A 340 8.67 -0.90 9.34
CA PRO A 340 9.15 -2.03 10.12
C PRO A 340 10.36 -2.69 9.45
N VAL A 341 11.42 -2.90 10.20
CA VAL A 341 12.57 -3.68 9.76
C VAL A 341 12.34 -5.14 10.10
N THR A 342 11.96 -5.94 9.10
CA THR A 342 11.78 -7.39 9.27
C THR A 342 13.12 -8.15 9.05
N PRO A 343 13.22 -9.43 9.47
CA PRO A 343 14.46 -10.19 9.36
C PRO A 343 15.10 -10.25 7.97
N VAL A 344 14.31 -10.42 6.89
CA VAL A 344 14.87 -10.55 5.53
C VAL A 344 15.48 -9.24 5.03
N PRO A 345 14.81 -8.07 5.09
CA PRO A 345 15.44 -6.77 4.82
C PRO A 345 16.74 -6.52 5.59
N LEU A 346 16.78 -6.83 6.89
CA LEU A 346 17.99 -6.68 7.71
C LEU A 346 19.13 -7.57 7.22
N ALA A 347 18.85 -8.87 7.03
CA ALA A 347 19.84 -9.82 6.53
C ALA A 347 20.32 -9.48 5.11
N ALA A 348 19.42 -9.04 4.24
CA ALA A 348 19.75 -8.62 2.89
C ALA A 348 20.65 -7.37 2.88
N ALA A 349 20.36 -6.39 3.74
CA ALA A 349 21.22 -5.22 3.91
C ALA A 349 22.61 -5.59 4.44
N ALA A 350 22.69 -6.52 5.40
CA ALA A 350 23.95 -7.02 5.94
C ALA A 350 24.77 -7.78 4.89
N LEU A 351 24.16 -8.72 4.16
CA LEU A 351 24.79 -9.49 3.08
C LEU A 351 25.39 -8.56 2.02
N LEU A 352 24.60 -7.59 1.55
CA LEU A 352 25.05 -6.66 0.49
C LEU A 352 26.12 -5.67 0.97
N SER A 353 26.24 -5.42 2.28
CA SER A 353 27.26 -4.50 2.82
C SER A 353 28.70 -5.02 2.72
N PHE A 354 28.91 -6.30 2.41
CA PHE A 354 30.24 -6.86 2.21
C PHE A 354 30.78 -6.70 0.80
N GLU A 355 29.93 -6.31 -0.17
CA GLU A 355 30.30 -6.12 -1.59
C GLU A 355 30.98 -7.34 -2.26
N ARG A 356 30.82 -8.53 -1.69
CA ARG A 356 31.36 -9.81 -2.17
C ARG A 356 30.30 -10.90 -2.08
N SER A 357 30.47 -11.96 -2.86
CA SER A 357 29.49 -13.03 -2.91
C SER A 357 29.67 -14.12 -1.86
N VAL A 358 30.91 -14.32 -1.36
CA VAL A 358 31.21 -15.31 -0.31
C VAL A 358 31.45 -14.60 1.01
N ILE A 359 30.65 -14.92 2.02
CA ILE A 359 30.61 -14.21 3.30
C ILE A 359 30.66 -15.23 4.45
N PRO A 360 31.65 -15.15 5.36
CA PRO A 360 31.66 -15.99 6.56
C PRO A 360 30.41 -15.74 7.41
N ARG A 361 29.76 -16.81 7.89
CA ARG A 361 28.51 -16.71 8.67
C ARG A 361 28.68 -15.90 9.95
N GLY A 362 29.80 -16.08 10.67
CA GLY A 362 30.10 -15.30 11.88
C GLY A 362 30.14 -13.80 11.61
N ALA A 363 30.91 -13.39 10.59
CA ALA A 363 30.98 -12.00 10.17
C ALA A 363 29.62 -11.43 9.75
N LEU A 364 28.77 -12.23 9.10
CA LEU A 364 27.41 -11.80 8.75
C LEU A 364 26.56 -11.53 10.00
N LEU A 365 26.61 -12.42 11.00
CA LEU A 365 25.84 -12.25 12.23
C LEU A 365 26.27 -10.98 12.97
N GLU A 366 27.59 -10.74 13.09
CA GLU A 366 28.14 -9.50 13.65
C GLU A 366 27.67 -8.27 12.86
N ARG A 367 27.70 -8.34 11.53
CA ARG A 367 27.23 -7.24 10.68
C ARG A 367 25.73 -6.98 10.84
N MET A 368 24.91 -8.02 10.95
CA MET A 368 23.49 -7.88 11.21
C MET A 368 23.23 -7.22 12.57
N ASP A 369 24.03 -7.58 13.58
CA ASP A 369 23.96 -6.99 14.92
C ASP A 369 24.31 -5.49 14.88
N GLN A 370 25.42 -5.13 14.24
CA GLN A 370 25.84 -3.75 14.04
C GLN A 370 24.78 -2.91 13.30
N LEU A 371 24.15 -3.47 12.26
CA LEU A 371 23.09 -2.77 11.55
C LEU A 371 21.83 -2.62 12.41
N ARG A 372 21.49 -3.62 13.23
CA ARG A 372 20.38 -3.56 14.18
C ARG A 372 20.61 -2.46 15.22
N ASP A 373 21.82 -2.36 15.78
CA ASP A 373 22.14 -1.36 16.79
C ASP A 373 22.06 0.06 16.20
N ARG A 374 22.58 0.25 14.98
CA ARG A 374 22.40 1.53 14.24
C ARG A 374 20.93 1.87 13.97
N LEU A 375 20.10 0.86 13.71
CA LEU A 375 18.66 1.06 13.52
C LEU A 375 18.00 1.49 14.84
N HIS A 376 18.45 0.95 15.99
CA HIS A 376 17.99 1.40 17.29
C HIS A 376 18.42 2.84 17.59
N ASP A 377 19.63 3.25 17.21
CA ASP A 377 20.12 4.63 17.38
C ASP A 377 19.26 5.67 16.66
N VAL A 378 18.70 5.31 15.50
CA VAL A 378 17.78 6.16 14.74
C VAL A 378 16.30 5.92 15.09
N ASN A 379 16.02 5.18 16.16
CA ASN A 379 14.68 4.82 16.64
C ASN A 379 13.83 4.12 15.55
N ALA A 380 14.45 3.33 14.68
CA ALA A 380 13.76 2.53 13.70
C ALA A 380 13.03 1.35 14.36
N LYS A 381 11.91 0.95 13.75
CA LYS A 381 11.06 -0.11 14.29
C LYS A 381 11.56 -1.50 13.87
N VAL A 382 12.51 -2.05 14.61
CA VAL A 382 13.02 -3.41 14.36
C VAL A 382 12.06 -4.46 14.91
N VAL A 383 11.56 -5.33 14.03
CA VAL A 383 10.60 -6.37 14.44
C VAL A 383 11.29 -7.41 15.30
N ARG A 384 10.95 -7.40 16.60
CA ARG A 384 11.64 -8.14 17.67
C ARG A 384 13.12 -7.74 17.81
N GLY A 385 13.36 -6.44 17.94
CA GLY A 385 14.69 -5.86 18.13
C GLY A 385 15.50 -6.48 19.29
N ASP A 386 14.84 -6.92 20.36
CA ASP A 386 15.51 -7.49 21.53
C ASP A 386 15.82 -9.00 21.40
N ALA A 387 15.41 -9.64 20.30
CA ALA A 387 15.75 -11.04 20.07
C ALA A 387 17.24 -11.20 19.76
N ARG A 388 17.82 -12.35 20.14
CA ARG A 388 19.20 -12.69 19.76
C ARG A 388 19.33 -12.65 18.24
N ILE A 389 20.44 -12.11 17.74
CA ILE A 389 20.63 -11.94 16.30
C ILE A 389 20.58 -13.27 15.54
N LEU A 390 21.00 -14.36 16.19
CA LEU A 390 20.88 -15.71 15.68
C LEU A 390 19.41 -16.09 15.36
N ASP A 391 18.47 -15.76 16.26
CA ASP A 391 17.04 -16.06 16.07
C ASP A 391 16.41 -15.19 14.95
N VAL A 392 16.96 -13.99 14.73
CA VAL A 392 16.60 -13.12 13.60
C VAL A 392 17.14 -13.70 12.29
N TRP A 393 18.42 -14.09 12.28
CA TRP A 393 19.07 -14.74 11.16
C TRP A 393 18.37 -16.02 10.75
N ASP A 394 18.06 -16.94 11.67
CA ASP A 394 17.45 -18.23 11.33
C ASP A 394 16.12 -18.08 10.58
N ARG A 395 15.38 -17.01 10.89
CA ARG A 395 14.13 -16.67 10.19
C ARG A 395 14.38 -16.12 8.80
N ALA A 396 15.35 -15.22 8.66
CA ALA A 396 15.77 -14.70 7.37
C ALA A 396 16.31 -15.83 6.50
N TRP A 397 17.23 -16.63 7.04
CA TRP A 397 17.88 -17.78 6.41
C TRP A 397 16.87 -18.75 5.81
N ARG A 398 15.82 -19.12 6.56
CA ARG A 398 14.75 -19.98 6.04
C ARG A 398 14.15 -19.43 4.75
N MET A 399 13.91 -18.12 4.67
CA MET A 399 13.35 -17.47 3.47
C MET A 399 14.38 -17.33 2.35
N LEU A 400 15.61 -16.91 2.66
CA LEU A 400 16.69 -16.77 1.68
C LEU A 400 17.03 -18.13 1.04
N ARG A 401 17.12 -19.20 1.84
CA ARG A 401 17.37 -20.58 1.39
C ARG A 401 16.21 -21.15 0.58
N LEU A 402 14.96 -21.02 1.06
CA LEU A 402 13.78 -21.51 0.34
C LEU A 402 13.68 -20.92 -1.07
N ARG A 403 14.16 -19.68 -1.22
CA ARG A 403 14.13 -18.95 -2.49
C ARG A 403 15.41 -19.06 -3.31
N ARG A 404 16.41 -19.81 -2.81
CA ARG A 404 17.73 -19.96 -3.42
C ARG A 404 18.36 -18.59 -3.74
N LEU A 405 18.34 -17.68 -2.77
CA LEU A 405 19.04 -16.40 -2.87
C LEU A 405 20.47 -16.50 -2.33
N VAL A 406 20.64 -17.33 -1.31
CA VAL A 406 21.90 -17.60 -0.63
C VAL A 406 21.98 -19.11 -0.37
N VAL A 407 23.15 -19.69 -0.52
CA VAL A 407 23.46 -21.09 -0.16
C VAL A 407 24.55 -21.12 0.91
N ALA A 408 24.58 -22.19 1.71
CA ALA A 408 25.64 -22.40 2.70
C ALA A 408 26.71 -23.32 2.08
N ASP A 409 27.96 -22.97 2.29
CA ASP A 409 29.14 -23.74 1.92
C ASP A 409 30.09 -23.78 3.13
N GLY A 410 30.02 -24.87 3.89
CA GLY A 410 30.60 -24.95 5.24
C GLY A 410 30.09 -23.82 6.15
N ASP A 411 31.02 -23.06 6.74
CA ASP A 411 30.72 -21.88 7.57
C ASP A 411 30.56 -20.58 6.76
N SER A 412 30.62 -20.66 5.43
CA SER A 412 30.42 -19.52 4.55
C SER A 412 29.04 -19.54 3.90
N LEU A 413 28.60 -18.35 3.50
CA LEU A 413 27.36 -18.11 2.79
C LEU A 413 27.71 -17.54 1.41
N VAL A 414 27.13 -18.14 0.37
CA VAL A 414 27.34 -17.72 -1.02
C VAL A 414 26.06 -17.08 -1.54
N VAL A 415 26.13 -15.78 -1.85
CA VAL A 415 25.07 -15.04 -2.54
C VAL A 415 25.04 -15.46 -4.00
N LEU A 416 23.88 -15.93 -4.48
CA LEU A 416 23.74 -16.39 -5.85
C LEU A 416 23.51 -15.20 -6.82
N PRO A 417 24.03 -15.26 -8.06
CA PRO A 417 23.82 -14.25 -9.11
C PRO A 417 22.36 -13.78 -9.23
N GLY A 418 21.46 -14.73 -9.50
CA GLY A 418 20.02 -14.47 -9.64
C GLY A 418 19.30 -14.13 -8.34
N GLY A 419 19.99 -14.19 -7.19
CA GLY A 419 19.48 -13.82 -5.88
C GLY A 419 19.75 -12.36 -5.52
N ARG A 420 20.84 -11.76 -6.03
CA ARG A 420 21.25 -10.38 -5.74
C ARG A 420 20.17 -9.31 -6.02
N PRO A 421 19.43 -9.33 -7.15
CA PRO A 421 18.38 -8.33 -7.40
C PRO A 421 17.29 -8.34 -6.33
N LEU A 422 16.96 -9.54 -5.83
CA LEU A 422 15.96 -9.70 -4.77
C LEU A 422 16.50 -9.23 -3.43
N LEU A 423 17.76 -9.53 -3.10
CA LEU A 423 18.40 -9.00 -1.90
C LEU A 423 18.41 -7.46 -1.92
N GLU A 424 18.71 -6.86 -3.06
CA GLU A 424 18.69 -5.39 -3.22
C GLU A 424 17.28 -4.84 -3.01
N PHE A 425 16.26 -5.47 -3.60
CA PHE A 425 14.86 -5.11 -3.38
C PHE A 425 14.49 -5.10 -1.88
N TYR A 426 14.86 -6.15 -1.13
CA TYR A 426 14.56 -6.21 0.31
C TYR A 426 15.39 -5.22 1.11
N ALA A 427 16.68 -5.05 0.80
CA ALA A 427 17.56 -4.13 1.50
C ALA A 427 17.18 -2.66 1.24
N ASN A 428 16.67 -2.35 0.04
CA ASN A 428 16.16 -1.03 -0.33
C ASN A 428 14.93 -0.62 0.47
N SER A 429 14.17 -1.59 0.98
CA SER A 429 12.97 -1.31 1.79
C SER A 429 13.26 -0.56 3.09
N ILE A 430 14.50 -0.66 3.58
CA ILE A 430 14.98 -0.03 4.82
C ILE A 430 16.19 0.89 4.58
N ALA A 431 16.57 1.13 3.31
CA ALA A 431 17.81 1.82 2.99
C ALA A 431 17.83 3.28 3.47
N HIS A 432 16.68 3.94 3.56
CA HIS A 432 16.56 5.30 4.11
C HIS A 432 16.70 5.36 5.64
N LEU A 433 16.56 4.23 6.33
CA LEU A 433 16.80 4.11 7.79
C LEU A 433 18.27 3.79 8.10
N LEU A 434 18.99 3.26 7.12
CA LEU A 434 20.39 2.90 7.28
C LEU A 434 21.25 4.04 6.70
N PRO A 435 22.14 4.66 7.50
CA PRO A 435 23.16 5.54 6.95
C PRO A 435 24.21 4.68 6.22
N ILE A 436 23.88 4.24 5.00
CA ILE A 436 24.82 3.50 4.15
C ILE A 436 25.60 4.51 3.31
N ARG A 437 26.93 4.48 3.43
CA ARG A 437 27.82 5.25 2.56
C ARG A 437 27.72 4.66 1.14
N GLY A 438 27.19 5.45 0.20
CA GLY A 438 27.25 5.19 -1.24
C GLY A 438 25.88 4.93 -1.91
N PRO A 439 25.67 5.40 -3.15
CA PRO A 439 24.48 5.05 -3.92
C PRO A 439 24.49 3.56 -4.25
N ARG A 440 23.48 2.82 -3.81
CA ARG A 440 23.21 1.49 -4.37
C ARG A 440 22.67 1.69 -5.78
N THR A 441 23.50 1.46 -6.79
CA THR A 441 23.03 1.43 -8.17
C THR A 441 21.96 0.35 -8.29
N PRO A 442 20.78 0.62 -8.88
CA PRO A 442 19.79 -0.42 -9.13
C PRO A 442 20.45 -1.60 -9.84
N PHE A 443 20.07 -2.83 -9.47
CA PHE A 443 20.55 -4.02 -10.16
C PHE A 443 20.42 -3.87 -11.68
N HIS A 444 21.54 -3.97 -12.36
CA HIS A 444 21.61 -4.16 -13.81
C HIS A 444 22.55 -5.33 -14.06
N LYS A 445 22.32 -6.12 -15.11
CA LYS A 445 23.19 -7.26 -15.46
C LYS A 445 24.66 -6.85 -15.63
N GLN A 446 24.91 -5.59 -16.04
CA GLN A 446 26.25 -5.03 -16.19
C GLN A 446 26.90 -4.59 -14.87
N HIS A 447 26.13 -4.49 -13.77
CA HIS A 447 26.63 -4.16 -12.43
C HIS A 447 27.01 -5.42 -11.62
N GLU A 448 26.93 -6.61 -12.22
CA GLU A 448 27.41 -7.85 -11.60
C GLU A 448 28.94 -7.90 -11.67
N THR A 449 29.58 -7.51 -10.56
CA THR A 449 31.04 -7.33 -10.48
C THR A 449 31.83 -8.60 -10.16
N ASP A 450 31.17 -9.75 -9.94
CA ASP A 450 31.82 -10.99 -9.52
C ASP A 450 31.75 -12.08 -10.62
N PRO A 451 32.75 -12.14 -11.52
CA PRO A 451 32.83 -13.15 -12.57
C PRO A 451 33.22 -14.55 -12.05
N GLY A 452 33.52 -14.70 -10.76
CA GLY A 452 34.09 -15.91 -10.14
C GLY A 452 33.07 -16.84 -9.46
N LEU A 453 31.77 -16.54 -9.53
CA LEU A 453 30.76 -17.33 -8.83
C LEU A 453 30.73 -18.80 -9.32
N PRO A 454 30.86 -19.79 -8.41
CA PRO A 454 30.91 -21.19 -8.79
C PRO A 454 29.61 -21.60 -9.49
N ARG A 455 29.74 -22.12 -10.72
CA ARG A 455 28.64 -22.81 -11.39
C ARG A 455 28.29 -24.04 -10.56
N LEU A 456 27.18 -23.98 -9.83
CA LEU A 456 26.65 -25.13 -9.10
C LEU A 456 26.55 -26.32 -10.06
N ARG A 457 27.24 -27.42 -9.74
CA ARG A 457 27.05 -28.69 -10.44
C ARG A 457 25.57 -29.03 -10.39
N ARG A 458 24.99 -29.37 -11.54
CA ARG A 458 23.67 -30.00 -11.57
C ARG A 458 23.78 -31.28 -10.74
N SER A 459 23.04 -31.35 -9.64
CA SER A 459 22.86 -32.64 -8.96
C SER A 459 22.21 -33.62 -9.94
N PRO A 460 22.59 -34.90 -9.90
CA PRO A 460 22.07 -35.93 -10.80
C PRO A 460 20.55 -36.07 -10.74
#